data_AF-A0A2N9P9W6-F1
#
_entry.id   AF-A0A2N9P9W6-F1
#
_cell.length_a   1.000
_cell.length_b   1.000
_cell.length_c   1.000
_cell.angle_alpha   90.00
_cell.angle_beta   90.00
_cell.angle_gamma   90.00
#
_symmetry.space_group_name_H-M   'P 1'
#
loop_
_entity.id
_entity.type
_entity.pdbx_description
1 polymer ?
#
loop_
_entity_poly.entity_id
_entity_poly.type
_entity_poly.pdbx_seq_one_letter_code
_entity_poly.pdbx_strand_id
1 'polypeptide(L)'
;MKKRIIASVLVLLSAMFPFVDNLINYFGCDNFAIDFAQKFGHQNFYNFLYCIGAATTPILLTIASRLKAYFSSYIVLIFAYSTDFFWLFSSHKSSFDFSYMYGGLFTIGFVIASIFFSKNLQKEISRNKLIELLLNEKFKVNE
;
A
#
# COMPACT_ATOMS: atom_id res chain seq x y z
N MET A 1 -9.52 15.28 -14.15
CA MET A 1 -9.61 13.86 -14.53
C MET A 1 -8.25 13.23 -14.82
N LYS A 2 -7.44 13.76 -15.77
CA LYS A 2 -6.11 13.22 -16.12
C LYS A 2 -5.16 13.00 -14.93
N LYS A 3 -5.09 13.96 -14.00
CA LYS A 3 -4.25 13.85 -12.78
C LYS A 3 -4.62 12.65 -11.89
N ARG A 4 -5.91 12.31 -11.77
CA ARG A 4 -6.38 11.17 -10.96
C ARG A 4 -6.03 9.83 -11.60
N ILE A 5 -6.04 9.76 -12.93
CA ILE A 5 -5.63 8.57 -13.69
C ILE A 5 -4.14 8.32 -13.44
N ILE A 6 -3.29 9.34 -13.62
CA ILE A 6 -1.85 9.24 -13.34
C ILE A 6 -1.61 8.79 -11.90
N ALA A 7 -2.30 9.40 -10.94
CA ALA A 7 -2.21 9.01 -9.53
C ALA A 7 -2.56 7.54 -9.30
N SER A 8 -3.59 7.04 -9.97
CA SER A 8 -4.02 5.64 -9.85
C SER A 8 -3.01 4.68 -10.48
N VAL A 9 -2.37 5.08 -11.59
CA VAL A 9 -1.25 4.34 -12.18
C VAL A 9 -0.07 4.28 -11.20
N LEU A 10 0.24 5.37 -10.49
CA LEU A 10 1.29 5.36 -9.46
C LEU A 10 0.98 4.38 -8.31
N VAL A 11 -0.30 4.28 -7.89
CA VAL A 11 -0.72 3.28 -6.89
C VAL A 11 -0.51 1.86 -7.42
N LEU A 12 -0.88 1.60 -8.67
CA LEU A 12 -0.69 0.28 -9.30
C LEU A 12 0.79 -0.08 -9.41
N LEU A 13 1.64 0.86 -9.86
CA LEU A 13 3.10 0.66 -9.89
C LEU A 13 3.66 0.37 -8.50
N SER A 14 3.14 1.05 -7.47
CA SER A 14 3.53 0.80 -6.08
C SER A 14 3.19 -0.62 -5.63
N ALA A 15 2.05 -1.15 -6.09
CA ALA A 15 1.60 -2.51 -5.77
C ALA A 15 2.38 -3.60 -6.51
N MET A 16 3.11 -3.26 -7.57
CA MET A 16 3.91 -4.23 -8.33
C MET A 16 5.24 -4.54 -7.68
N PHE A 17 5.81 -3.62 -6.88
CA PHE A 17 7.13 -3.81 -6.27
C PHE A 17 7.29 -5.10 -5.46
N PRO A 18 6.32 -5.51 -4.62
CA PRO A 18 6.36 -6.81 -3.93
C PRO A 18 6.43 -8.04 -4.84
N PHE A 19 6.11 -7.91 -6.13
CA PHE A 19 6.11 -9.00 -7.09
C PHE A 19 7.30 -8.95 -8.07
N VAL A 20 8.15 -7.92 -7.99
CA VAL A 20 9.26 -7.73 -8.94
C VAL A 20 10.30 -8.84 -8.81
N ASP A 21 10.61 -9.26 -7.59
CA ASP A 21 11.50 -10.39 -7.31
C ASP A 21 10.99 -11.70 -7.91
N ASN A 22 9.69 -11.98 -7.76
CA ASN A 22 9.02 -13.14 -8.33
C ASN A 22 8.98 -13.11 -9.86
N LEU A 23 8.72 -11.95 -10.47
CA LEU A 23 8.77 -11.79 -11.92
C LEU A 23 10.16 -12.07 -12.48
N ILE A 24 11.21 -11.58 -11.81
CA ILE A 24 12.59 -11.76 -12.25
C ILE A 24 13.03 -13.21 -12.14
N ASN A 25 12.66 -13.90 -11.05
CA ASN A 25 12.82 -15.35 -10.91
C ASN A 25 12.08 -16.10 -12.03
N TYR A 26 10.82 -15.74 -12.31
CA TYR A 26 10.01 -16.40 -13.34
C TYR A 26 10.61 -16.27 -14.75
N PHE A 27 11.20 -15.12 -15.08
CA PHE A 27 11.85 -14.89 -16.36
C PHE A 27 13.29 -15.44 -16.45
N GLY A 28 13.79 -16.12 -15.40
CA GLY A 28 15.13 -16.71 -15.40
C GLY A 28 16.25 -15.65 -15.49
N CYS A 29 16.00 -14.45 -14.97
CA CYS A 29 16.97 -13.36 -14.93
C CYS A 29 18.04 -13.51 -13.83
N ASP A 30 18.11 -14.70 -13.22
CA ASP A 30 18.99 -15.07 -12.10
C ASP A 30 20.49 -14.95 -12.45
N ASN A 31 20.82 -14.93 -13.74
CA ASN A 31 22.18 -14.88 -14.27
C ASN A 31 22.78 -13.46 -14.38
N PHE A 32 22.12 -12.41 -13.87
CA PHE A 32 22.77 -11.11 -13.73
C PHE A 32 23.83 -11.17 -12.61
N ALA A 33 25.02 -11.65 -12.96
CA ALA A 33 26.22 -11.71 -12.12
C ALA A 33 26.79 -10.28 -11.92
N ILE A 34 26.04 -9.45 -11.21
CA ILE A 34 26.55 -8.21 -10.63
C ILE A 34 26.89 -8.54 -9.19
N ASP A 35 28.13 -8.22 -8.77
CA ASP A 35 28.55 -8.34 -7.38
C ASP A 35 27.85 -7.26 -6.52
N PHE A 36 26.57 -7.51 -6.20
CA PHE A 36 25.71 -6.62 -5.43
C PHE A 36 26.19 -6.48 -3.98
N ALA A 37 26.89 -7.49 -3.46
CA ALA A 37 27.47 -7.45 -2.13
C ALA A 37 28.58 -6.39 -2.07
N GLN A 38 29.50 -6.39 -3.05
CA GLN A 38 30.57 -5.39 -3.11
C GLN A 38 30.09 -3.98 -3.47
N LYS A 39 29.14 -3.84 -4.40
CA LYS A 39 28.74 -2.52 -4.91
C LYS A 39 27.64 -1.83 -4.13
N PHE A 40 26.73 -2.60 -3.52
CA PHE A 40 25.51 -2.08 -2.89
C PHE A 40 25.28 -2.61 -1.48
N GLY A 41 26.10 -3.53 -0.96
CA GLY A 41 25.96 -4.09 0.38
C GLY A 41 24.80 -5.08 0.54
N HIS A 42 24.27 -5.62 -0.56
CA HIS A 42 23.16 -6.58 -0.53
C HIS A 42 23.61 -7.98 -0.94
N GLN A 43 23.13 -9.00 -0.21
CA GLN A 43 23.53 -10.40 -0.40
C GLN A 43 23.18 -10.96 -1.79
N ASN A 44 22.12 -10.45 -2.43
CA ASN A 44 21.72 -10.81 -3.79
C ASN A 44 20.86 -9.71 -4.42
N PHE A 45 20.61 -9.82 -5.72
CA PHE A 45 19.82 -8.88 -6.50
C PHE A 45 18.37 -8.75 -6.02
N TYR A 46 17.75 -9.85 -5.59
CA TYR A 46 16.36 -9.87 -5.10
C TYR A 46 16.19 -9.03 -3.84
N ASN A 47 17.11 -9.18 -2.87
CA ASN A 47 17.11 -8.39 -1.65
C ASN A 47 17.29 -6.90 -1.94
N PHE A 48 18.15 -6.55 -2.90
CA PHE A 48 18.33 -5.17 -3.33
C PHE A 48 17.04 -4.58 -3.93
N LEU A 49 16.39 -5.32 -4.83
CA LEU A 49 15.14 -4.89 -5.46
C LEU A 49 13.98 -4.76 -4.47
N TYR A 50 13.87 -5.70 -3.53
CA TYR A 50 12.91 -5.62 -2.45
C TYR A 50 13.13 -4.34 -1.62
N CYS A 51 14.38 -4.06 -1.23
CA CYS A 51 14.72 -2.84 -0.48
C CYS A 51 14.40 -1.55 -1.25
N ILE A 52 14.72 -1.51 -2.56
CA ILE A 52 14.33 -0.38 -3.42
C ILE A 52 12.82 -0.23 -3.42
N GLY A 53 12.09 -1.30 -3.67
CA GLY A 53 10.63 -1.29 -3.72
C GLY A 53 9.99 -0.81 -2.42
N ALA A 54 10.50 -1.29 -1.28
CA ALA A 54 10.08 -0.86 0.04
C ALA A 54 10.35 0.63 0.30
N ALA A 55 11.47 1.16 -0.21
CA ALA A 55 11.81 2.58 -0.08
C ALA A 55 11.02 3.49 -1.04
N THR A 56 10.75 3.04 -2.27
CA THR A 56 10.06 3.84 -3.30
C THR A 56 8.55 3.85 -3.12
N THR A 57 7.96 2.77 -2.59
CA THR A 57 6.50 2.65 -2.46
C THR A 57 5.87 3.77 -1.62
N PRO A 58 6.37 4.11 -0.41
CA PRO A 58 5.81 5.22 0.39
C PRO A 58 5.85 6.56 -0.34
N ILE A 59 6.89 6.82 -1.14
CA ILE A 59 7.05 8.04 -1.93
C ILE A 59 5.95 8.11 -3.00
N LEU A 60 5.80 7.03 -3.78
CA LEU A 60 4.78 6.95 -4.83
C LEU A 60 3.36 7.07 -4.27
N LEU A 61 3.07 6.43 -3.14
CA LEU A 61 1.77 6.51 -2.47
C LEU A 61 1.49 7.92 -1.94
N THR A 62 2.50 8.62 -1.44
CA THR A 62 2.37 10.02 -0.99
C THR A 62 2.05 10.95 -2.15
N ILE A 63 2.69 10.76 -3.30
CA ILE A 63 2.39 11.53 -4.52
C ILE A 63 0.97 11.20 -5.01
N ALA A 64 0.63 9.91 -5.07
CA ALA A 64 -0.68 9.45 -5.53
C ALA A 64 -1.83 9.95 -4.64
N SER A 65 -1.65 9.96 -3.32
CA SER A 65 -2.66 10.43 -2.37
C SER A 65 -2.90 11.94 -2.53
N ARG A 66 -1.84 12.74 -2.68
CA ARG A 66 -1.94 14.18 -2.97
C ARG A 66 -2.67 14.46 -4.29
N LEU A 67 -2.48 13.61 -5.29
CA LEU A 67 -3.14 13.71 -6.59
C LEU A 67 -4.57 13.12 -6.61
N LYS A 68 -5.07 12.62 -5.47
CA LYS A 68 -6.42 12.06 -5.29
C LYS A 68 -6.69 10.86 -6.21
N ALA A 69 -5.81 9.87 -6.17
CA ALA A 69 -6.01 8.57 -6.83
C ALA A 69 -7.39 7.96 -6.52
N TYR A 70 -7.91 7.14 -7.43
CA TYR A 70 -9.18 6.46 -7.22
C TYR A 70 -9.04 5.38 -6.14
N PHE A 71 -10.02 5.29 -5.25
CA PHE A 71 -10.03 4.27 -4.20
C PHE A 71 -9.86 2.85 -4.74
N SER A 72 -10.46 2.55 -5.90
CA SER A 72 -10.34 1.24 -6.56
C SER A 72 -8.90 0.84 -6.87
N SER A 73 -8.00 1.79 -7.16
CA SER A 73 -6.58 1.49 -7.41
C SER A 73 -5.85 0.99 -6.16
N TYR A 74 -6.30 1.40 -4.97
CA TYR A 74 -5.73 0.93 -3.71
C TYR A 74 -6.12 -0.52 -3.38
N ILE A 75 -7.15 -1.09 -4.01
CA ILE A 75 -7.53 -2.49 -3.79
C ILE A 75 -6.39 -3.43 -4.21
N VAL A 76 -5.76 -3.15 -5.34
CA VAL A 76 -4.61 -3.93 -5.84
C VAL A 76 -3.42 -3.82 -4.89
N LEU A 77 -3.17 -2.63 -4.36
CA LEU A 77 -2.14 -2.40 -3.34
C LEU A 77 -2.43 -3.18 -2.06
N ILE A 78 -3.65 -3.10 -1.53
CA ILE A 78 -4.06 -3.85 -0.34
C ILE A 78 -3.88 -5.34 -0.58
N PHE A 79 -4.21 -5.84 -1.78
CA PHE A 79 -4.01 -7.24 -2.15
C PHE A 79 -2.55 -7.67 -2.16
N ALA A 80 -1.66 -6.87 -2.76
CA ALA A 80 -0.23 -7.13 -2.78
C ALA A 80 0.31 -7.30 -1.36
N TYR A 81 0.08 -6.30 -0.50
CA TYR A 81 0.57 -6.31 0.88
C TYR A 81 -0.15 -7.34 1.77
N SER A 82 -1.40 -7.69 1.48
CA SER A 82 -2.09 -8.78 2.19
C SER A 82 -1.45 -10.14 1.91
N THR A 83 -0.96 -10.33 0.68
CA THR A 83 -0.25 -11.55 0.29
C THR A 83 1.11 -11.63 0.97
N ASP A 84 1.88 -10.53 0.99
CA ASP A 84 3.14 -10.44 1.74
C ASP A 84 2.92 -10.72 3.24
N PHE A 85 1.86 -10.13 3.81
CA PHE A 85 1.52 -10.35 5.21
C PHE A 85 1.22 -11.83 5.50
N PHE A 86 0.49 -12.51 4.62
CA PHE A 86 0.26 -13.96 4.75
C PHE A 86 1.56 -14.76 4.66
N TRP A 87 2.46 -14.40 3.74
CA TRP A 87 3.76 -15.06 3.57
C TRP A 87 4.71 -14.88 4.77
N LEU A 88 4.53 -13.87 5.61
CA LEU A 88 5.25 -13.75 6.88
C LEU A 88 4.95 -14.91 7.84
N PHE A 89 3.75 -15.51 7.75
CA PHE A 89 3.30 -16.58 8.65
C PHE A 89 3.29 -17.97 7.97
N SER A 90 3.42 -18.04 6.65
CA SER A 90 3.43 -19.31 5.92
C SER A 90 4.83 -19.96 5.90
N SER A 91 4.92 -21.21 6.35
CA SER A 91 6.10 -22.06 6.19
C SER A 91 6.29 -22.57 4.75
N HIS A 92 5.24 -22.52 3.92
CA HIS A 92 5.29 -22.86 2.50
C HIS A 92 5.31 -21.59 1.68
N LYS A 93 6.52 -21.12 1.41
CA LYS A 93 6.78 -19.89 0.63
C LYS A 93 6.72 -20.10 -0.90
N SER A 94 6.52 -21.35 -1.36
CA SER A 94 6.74 -21.72 -2.77
C SER A 94 5.50 -22.24 -3.51
N SER A 95 4.44 -22.63 -2.83
CA SER A 95 3.23 -23.13 -3.49
C SER A 95 2.22 -21.99 -3.69
N PHE A 96 2.18 -21.48 -4.92
CA PHE A 96 1.31 -20.40 -5.38
C PHE A 96 -0.20 -20.62 -5.14
N ASP A 97 -0.65 -21.86 -4.88
CA ASP A 97 -2.07 -22.23 -4.98
C ASP A 97 -2.96 -21.67 -3.85
N PHE A 98 -2.56 -21.81 -2.58
CA PHE A 98 -3.41 -21.38 -1.46
C PHE A 98 -3.20 -19.93 -1.05
N SER A 99 -2.04 -19.34 -1.36
CA SER A 99 -1.70 -17.97 -0.93
C SER A 99 -2.62 -16.90 -1.51
N TYR A 100 -3.13 -17.08 -2.73
CA TYR A 100 -4.05 -16.11 -3.34
C TYR A 100 -5.42 -16.10 -2.68
N MET A 101 -5.91 -17.27 -2.26
CA MET A 101 -7.19 -17.37 -1.57
C MET A 101 -7.13 -16.69 -0.20
N TYR A 102 -6.05 -16.94 0.56
CA TYR A 102 -5.82 -16.25 1.84
C TYR A 102 -5.54 -14.76 1.64
N GLY A 103 -4.70 -14.38 0.67
CA GLY A 103 -4.45 -12.98 0.31
C GLY A 103 -5.74 -12.24 -0.05
N GLY A 104 -6.64 -12.88 -0.80
CA GLY A 104 -7.97 -12.36 -1.12
C GLY A 104 -8.85 -12.16 0.12
N LEU A 105 -8.89 -13.13 1.03
CA LEU A 105 -9.63 -13.00 2.29
C LEU A 105 -9.10 -11.86 3.17
N PHE A 106 -7.78 -11.76 3.33
CA PHE A 106 -7.15 -10.65 4.05
C PHE A 106 -7.45 -9.31 3.38
N THR A 107 -7.42 -9.25 2.05
CA THR A 107 -7.76 -8.05 1.28
C THR A 107 -9.18 -7.58 1.57
N ILE A 108 -10.16 -8.49 1.52
CA ILE A 108 -11.55 -8.19 1.84
C ILE A 108 -11.65 -7.66 3.27
N GLY A 109 -10.98 -8.31 4.22
CA GLY A 109 -10.90 -7.88 5.62
C GLY A 109 -10.36 -6.46 5.77
N PHE A 110 -9.22 -6.15 5.14
CA PHE A 110 -8.60 -4.83 5.18
C PHE A 110 -9.44 -3.77 4.48
N VAL A 111 -10.12 -4.09 3.38
CA VAL A 111 -11.04 -3.17 2.70
C VAL A 111 -12.22 -2.84 3.60
N ILE A 112 -12.86 -3.84 4.21
CA ILE A 112 -13.98 -3.64 5.16
C ILE A 112 -13.52 -2.79 6.35
N ALA A 113 -12.37 -3.14 6.95
CA ALA A 113 -11.79 -2.39 8.07
C ALA A 113 -11.50 -0.93 7.67
N SER A 114 -10.95 -0.70 6.48
CA SER A 114 -10.66 0.64 5.95
C SER A 114 -11.93 1.47 5.77
N ILE A 115 -13.02 0.87 5.27
CA ILE A 115 -14.32 1.54 5.11
C ILE A 115 -14.90 1.91 6.48
N PHE A 116 -14.87 0.97 7.44
CA PHE A 116 -15.38 1.20 8.80
C PHE A 116 -14.59 2.30 9.52
N PHE A 117 -13.26 2.22 9.48
CA PHE A 117 -12.37 3.22 10.05
C PHE A 117 -12.61 4.60 9.43
N SER A 118 -12.72 4.68 8.10
CA SER A 118 -13.00 5.94 7.40
C SER A 118 -14.31 6.57 7.83
N LYS A 119 -15.38 5.77 8.01
CA LYS A 119 -16.68 6.26 8.49
C LYS A 119 -16.60 6.79 9.91
N ASN A 120 -15.92 6.07 10.81
CA ASN A 120 -15.77 6.49 12.20
C ASN A 120 -14.97 7.79 12.31
N LEU A 121 -13.90 7.91 11.52
CA LEU A 121 -13.04 9.09 11.51
C LEU A 121 -13.78 10.32 10.95
N GLN A 122 -14.61 10.15 9.91
CA GLN A 122 -15.49 11.22 9.41
C GLN A 122 -16.52 11.66 10.45
N LYS A 123 -17.12 10.71 11.18
CA LYS A 123 -18.07 11.02 12.26
C LYS A 123 -17.41 11.84 13.37
N GLU A 124 -16.19 11.47 13.75
CA GLU A 124 -15.42 12.19 14.77
C GLU A 124 -15.04 13.60 14.31
N ILE A 125 -14.54 13.76 13.07
CA ILE A 125 -14.24 15.07 12.49
C ILE A 125 -15.49 15.96 12.49
N SER A 126 -16.64 15.44 12.05
CA SER A 126 -17.89 16.20 12.03
C SER A 126 -18.36 16.59 13.43
N ARG A 127 -18.22 15.69 14.42
CA ARG A 127 -18.54 16.00 15.83
C ARG A 127 -17.66 17.13 16.35
N ASN A 128 -16.36 17.10 16.08
CA ASN A 128 -15.42 18.11 16.55
C ASN A 128 -15.70 19.49 15.91
N LYS A 129 -16.03 19.52 14.61
CA LYS A 129 -16.47 20.75 13.95
C LYS A 129 -17.75 21.32 14.56
N LEU A 130 -18.71 20.47 14.92
CA LEU A 130 -19.95 20.92 15.57
C LEU A 130 -19.67 21.53 16.96
N ILE A 131 -18.79 20.91 17.75
CA ILE A 131 -18.39 21.42 19.05
C ILE A 131 -17.71 22.79 18.91
N GLU A 132 -16.82 22.95 17.93
CA GLU A 132 -16.15 24.22 17.65
C GLU A 132 -17.15 25.34 17.28
N LEU A 133 -18.16 25.03 16.46
CA LEU A 133 -19.24 25.98 16.11
C LEU A 133 -20.07 26.38 17.34
N LEU A 134 -20.46 25.42 18.17
CA LEU A 134 -21.25 25.68 19.40
C LEU A 134 -20.47 26.51 20.42
N LEU A 135 -19.16 26.28 20.56
CA LEU A 135 -18.31 27.10 21.41
C LEU A 135 -18.24 28.54 20.89
N ASN A 136 -18.01 28.72 19.59
CA ASN A 136 -17.94 30.05 18.97
C ASN A 136 -19.25 30.85 19.11
N GLU A 137 -20.42 30.20 18.99
CA GLU A 137 -21.70 30.87 19.24
C GLU A 137 -21.87 31.27 20.71
N LYS A 138 -21.48 30.39 21.65
CA LYS A 138 -21.59 30.68 23.08
C LYS A 138 -20.74 31.88 23.50
N PHE A 139 -19.56 32.07 22.90
CA PHE A 139 -18.71 33.24 23.18
C PHE A 139 -19.30 34.54 22.64
N LYS A 140 -19.93 34.52 21.46
CA LYS A 140 -20.58 35.71 20.87
C LYS A 140 -21.79 36.22 21.64
N VAL A 141 -22.48 35.36 22.39
CA VAL A 141 -23.66 35.75 23.19
C VAL A 141 -23.27 36.43 24.51
N ASN A 142 -22.01 36.30 24.94
CA ASN A 142 -21.50 36.87 26.19
C ASN A 142 -20.72 38.20 26.02
N GLU A 143 -20.62 38.72 24.80
CA GLU A 143 -20.12 40.07 24.48
C GLU A 143 -21.30 41.03 24.25
#